data_AF-A0A1X0FE64-F1
#
_entry.id   AF-A0A1X0FE64-F1
#
_cell.length_a   1.000
_cell.length_b   1.000
_cell.length_c   1.000
_cell.angle_alpha   90.00
_cell.angle_beta   90.00
_cell.angle_gamma   90.00
#
_symmetry.space_group_name_H-M   'P 1'
#
loop_
_entity.id
_entity.type
_entity.pdbx_description
1 polymer ?
#
loop_
_entity_poly.entity_id
_entity_poly.type
_entity_poly.pdbx_seq_one_letter_code
_entity_poly.pdbx_strand_id
1 'polypeptide(L)'
;MYAAVAEAIDEEFRKLAVLGREPEAVWPRWRAMMAYGATVEVPAFLVPREMRPRLEAGRPMLVARVSADDEISFRVETIAEATERLGL
;
A
#
# COMPACT_ATOMS: atom_id res chain seq x y z
N MET A 1 2.81 3.89 12.66
CA MET A 1 3.05 3.77 11.21
C MET A 1 1.90 3.05 10.50
N TYR A 2 1.46 1.92 11.03
CA TYR A 2 0.29 1.17 10.56
C TYR A 2 -0.95 2.07 10.40
N ALA A 3 -1.24 2.91 11.40
CA ALA A 3 -2.32 3.89 11.33
C ALA A 3 -2.17 4.88 10.15
N ALA A 4 -0.96 5.39 9.90
CA ALA A 4 -0.72 6.31 8.79
C ALA A 4 -0.92 5.62 7.43
N VAL A 5 -0.57 4.34 7.31
CA VAL A 5 -0.84 3.55 6.10
C VAL A 5 -2.35 3.30 5.93
N ALA A 6 -3.05 2.99 7.03
CA ALA A 6 -4.51 2.84 7.01
C ALA A 6 -5.22 4.12 6.55
N GLU A 7 -4.79 5.27 7.08
CA GLU A 7 -5.28 6.59 6.67
C GLU A 7 -5.01 6.88 5.19
N ALA A 8 -3.82 6.56 4.69
CA ALA A 8 -3.48 6.72 3.28
C ALA A 8 -4.34 5.83 2.36
N ILE A 9 -4.61 4.58 2.76
CA ILE A 9 -5.52 3.68 2.04
C ILE A 9 -6.94 4.27 2.01
N ASP A 10 -7.44 4.74 3.15
CA ASP A 10 -8.77 5.35 3.24
C ASP A 10 -8.88 6.62 2.38
N GLU A 11 -7.82 7.44 2.34
CA GLU A 11 -7.77 8.65 1.53
C GLU A 11 -7.80 8.34 0.03
N GLU A 12 -6.97 7.41 -0.45
CA GLU A 12 -6.95 7.00 -1.86
C GLU A 12 -8.27 6.32 -2.27
N PHE A 13 -8.82 5.46 -1.41
CA PHE A 13 -10.14 4.87 -1.64
C PHE A 13 -11.24 5.94 -1.80
N ARG A 14 -11.22 6.97 -0.94
CA ARG A 14 -12.16 8.09 -1.02
C ARG A 14 -11.95 8.92 -2.29
N LYS A 15 -10.70 9.16 -2.70
CA LYS A 15 -10.38 9.87 -3.96
C LYS A 15 -10.95 9.14 -5.16
N LEU A 16 -10.81 7.82 -5.23
CA LEU A 16 -11.39 7.01 -6.32
C LEU A 16 -12.91 7.17 -6.38
N ALA A 17 -13.58 7.12 -5.23
CA ALA A 17 -15.02 7.35 -5.14
C ALA A 17 -15.43 8.76 -5.62
N VAL A 18 -14.70 9.80 -5.22
CA VAL A 18 -14.94 11.19 -5.67
C VAL A 18 -14.74 11.34 -7.19
N LEU A 19 -13.77 10.63 -7.76
CA LEU A 19 -13.49 10.60 -9.19
C LEU A 19 -14.48 9.72 -9.98
N GLY A 20 -15.47 9.10 -9.32
CA GLY A 20 -16.41 8.18 -9.94
C GLY A 20 -15.76 6.91 -10.49
N ARG A 21 -14.56 6.57 -10.00
CA ARG A 21 -13.86 5.34 -10.38
C ARG A 21 -14.23 4.25 -9.39
N GLU A 22 -14.61 3.09 -9.91
CA GLU A 22 -14.79 1.93 -9.06
C GLU A 22 -13.41 1.49 -8.55
N PRO A 23 -13.19 1.49 -7.22
CA PRO A 23 -11.93 1.06 -6.66
C PRO A 23 -11.75 -0.43 -6.92
N GLU A 24 -10.56 -0.83 -7.36
CA GLU A 24 -10.18 -2.23 -7.49
C GLU A 24 -10.45 -2.99 -6.17
N ALA A 25 -10.76 -4.28 -6.28
CA ALA A 25 -11.13 -5.14 -5.14
C ALA A 25 -10.05 -5.18 -4.04
N VAL A 26 -8.81 -4.84 -4.38
CA VAL A 26 -7.70 -4.73 -3.43
C VAL A 26 -7.92 -3.66 -2.36
N TRP A 27 -8.54 -2.51 -2.71
CA TRP A 27 -8.70 -1.41 -1.76
C TRP A 27 -9.68 -1.75 -0.63
N PRO A 28 -10.92 -2.22 -0.88
CA PRO A 28 -11.79 -2.71 0.20
C PRO A 28 -11.14 -3.82 1.03
N ARG A 29 -10.38 -4.72 0.39
CA ARG A 29 -9.71 -5.83 1.06
C ARG A 29 -8.67 -5.34 2.06
N TRP A 30 -7.77 -4.41 1.67
CA TRP A 30 -6.78 -3.86 2.58
C TRP A 30 -7.42 -3.12 3.75
N ARG A 31 -8.47 -2.31 3.50
CA ARG A 31 -9.22 -1.63 4.56
C ARG A 31 -9.78 -2.62 5.58
N ALA A 32 -10.44 -3.67 5.10
CA ALA A 32 -10.99 -4.71 5.97
C ALA A 32 -9.88 -5.41 6.76
N MET A 33 -8.80 -5.86 6.11
CA MET A 33 -7.65 -6.47 6.79
C MET A 33 -7.07 -5.56 7.87
N MET A 34 -6.90 -4.27 7.56
CA MET A 34 -6.31 -3.35 8.50
C MET A 34 -7.20 -3.08 9.72
N ALA A 35 -8.52 -3.02 9.53
CA ALA A 35 -9.49 -2.91 10.61
C ALA A 35 -9.44 -4.11 11.59
N TYR A 36 -9.02 -5.29 11.11
CA TYR A 36 -8.80 -6.48 11.95
C TYR A 36 -7.39 -6.59 12.54
N GLY A 37 -6.52 -5.58 12.37
CA GLY A 37 -5.14 -5.66 12.84
C GLY A 37 -4.26 -6.62 12.04
N ALA A 38 -4.66 -6.99 10.82
CA ALA A 38 -3.90 -7.92 10.01
C ALA A 38 -2.69 -7.23 9.33
N THR A 39 -1.63 -8.01 9.11
CA THR A 39 -0.52 -7.54 8.27
C THR A 39 -0.96 -7.42 6.82
N VAL A 40 -0.63 -6.29 6.18
CA VAL A 40 -0.95 -6.04 4.76
C VAL A 40 0.30 -5.76 3.95
N GLU A 41 0.25 -6.09 2.66
CA GLU A 41 1.27 -5.71 1.69
C GLU A 41 0.68 -4.67 0.75
N VAL A 42 1.35 -3.53 0.64
CA VAL A 42 0.87 -2.34 -0.07
C VAL A 42 2.00 -1.68 -0.87
N PRO A 43 1.70 -0.95 -1.95
CA PRO A 43 2.71 -0.13 -2.61
C PRO A 43 3.33 0.86 -1.62
N ALA A 44 4.64 1.05 -1.68
CA ALA A 44 5.33 1.93 -0.75
C ALA A 44 4.94 3.41 -0.89
N PHE A 45 4.23 3.81 -1.95
CA PHE A 45 3.69 5.17 -2.04
C PHE A 45 2.62 5.46 -0.97
N LEU A 46 1.96 4.42 -0.43
CA LEU A 46 1.03 4.51 0.70
C LEU A 46 1.75 4.63 2.05
N VAL A 47 3.07 4.49 2.08
CA VAL A 47 3.90 4.69 3.28
C VAL A 47 4.38 6.15 3.33
N PRO A 48 4.45 6.78 4.52
CA PRO A 48 5.02 8.12 4.69
C PRO A 48 6.38 8.27 4.00
N ARG A 49 6.61 9.41 3.34
CA ARG A 49 7.76 9.62 2.45
C ARG A 49 9.10 9.49 3.17
N GLU A 50 9.14 9.96 4.41
CA GLU A 50 10.25 9.92 5.34
C GLU A 50 10.67 8.50 5.74
N MET A 51 9.79 7.51 5.59
CA MET A 51 10.05 6.10 5.93
C MET A 51 10.35 5.24 4.71
N ARG A 52 10.21 5.76 3.50
CA ARG A 52 10.47 5.01 2.27
C ARG A 52 11.99 4.89 2.03
N PRO A 53 12.47 3.69 1.69
CA PRO A 53 13.81 3.53 1.12
C PRO A 53 13.96 4.42 -0.12
N ARG A 54 15.14 5.01 -0.29
CA ARG A 54 15.48 5.70 -1.53
C ARG A 54 15.82 4.64 -2.58
N LEU A 55 15.07 4.64 -3.67
CA LEU A 55 15.41 3.85 -4.85
C LEU A 55 16.28 4.69 -5.79
N GLU A 56 17.30 4.06 -6.36
CA GLU A 56 18.00 4.61 -7.52
C GLU A 56 17.08 4.61 -8.75
N ALA A 57 17.37 5.49 -9.70
CA ALA A 57 16.59 5.60 -10.94
C ALA A 57 16.67 4.29 -11.74
N GLY A 58 15.52 3.65 -11.94
CA GLY A 58 15.36 2.35 -12.58
C GLY A 58 13.90 1.92 -12.42
N ARG A 59 13.53 0.74 -12.94
CA ARG A 59 12.14 0.24 -12.89
C ARG A 59 11.67 -0.48 -11.60
N PRO A 60 12.31 -0.41 -10.41
CA PRO A 60 11.73 -1.08 -9.26
C PRO A 60 10.54 -0.31 -8.66
N MET A 61 9.51 -1.04 -8.32
CA MET A 61 8.50 -0.63 -7.36
C MET A 61 8.87 -1.19 -5.99
N LEU A 62 8.65 -0.41 -4.93
CA LEU A 62 8.76 -0.89 -3.56
C LEU A 62 7.38 -1.36 -3.08
N VAL A 63 7.33 -2.58 -2.56
CA VAL A 63 6.19 -3.07 -1.79
C VAL A 63 6.56 -3.09 -0.32
N ALA A 64 5.69 -2.53 0.51
CA ALA A 64 5.82 -2.51 1.95
C ALA A 64 4.92 -3.58 2.56
N ARG A 65 5.47 -4.43 3.43
CA ARG A 65 4.71 -5.28 4.34
C ARG A 65 4.62 -4.57 5.68
N VAL A 66 3.41 -4.27 6.12
CA VAL A 66 3.11 -3.43 7.30
C VAL A 66 2.28 -4.24 8.29
N SER A 67 2.77 -4.43 9.52
CA SER A 67 2.06 -5.14 10.60
C SER A 67 1.40 -4.16 11.59
N ALA A 68 0.43 -4.65 12.36
CA ALA A 68 -0.24 -3.87 13.40
C ALA A 68 0.70 -3.48 14.56
N ASP A 69 1.80 -4.21 14.74
CA ASP A 69 2.85 -3.93 15.74
C ASP A 69 3.85 -2.86 15.26
N ASP A 70 3.51 -2.12 14.20
CA ASP A 70 4.36 -1.09 13.59
C ASP A 70 5.69 -1.64 13.04
N GLU A 71 5.75 -2.93 12.66
CA GLU A 71 6.87 -3.45 11.87
C GLU A 71 6.66 -3.18 10.38
N ILE A 72 7.73 -2.79 9.70
CA ILE A 72 7.75 -2.62 8.25
C ILE A 72 8.95 -3.30 7.62
N SER A 73 8.70 -3.99 6.52
CA SER A 73 9.75 -4.48 5.64
C SER A 73 9.43 -4.12 4.20
N PHE A 74 10.47 -3.88 3.41
CA PHE A 74 10.34 -3.48 2.03
C PHE A 74 10.90 -4.55 1.11
N ARG A 75 10.19 -4.81 0.02
CA ARG A 75 10.66 -5.64 -1.09
C ARG A 75 10.73 -4.81 -2.36
N VAL A 76 11.81 -5.01 -3.09
CA VAL A 76 12.02 -4.46 -4.42
C VAL A 76 11.45 -5.46 -5.42
N GLU A 77 10.51 -5.02 -6.24
CA GLU A 77 9.86 -5.82 -7.29
C GLU A 77 9.82 -4.99 -8.58
N THR A 78 9.68 -5.60 -9.74
CA THR A 78 9.30 -4.84 -10.94
C THR A 78 7.86 -4.33 -10.79
N ILE A 79 7.52 -3.27 -11.53
CA ILE A 79 6.14 -2.75 -11.53
C ILE A 79 5.13 -3.85 -11.89
N ALA A 80 5.43 -4.67 -12.90
CA ALA A 80 4.53 -5.73 -13.35
C ALA A 80 4.30 -6.80 -12.27
N GLU A 81 5.36 -7.30 -11.65
CA GLU A 81 5.27 -8.28 -10.56
C GLU A 81 4.47 -7.73 -9.38
N ALA A 82 4.73 -6.47 -9.01
CA ALA A 82 4.08 -5.88 -7.86
C ALA A 82 2.59 -5.59 -8.11
N THR A 83 2.23 -5.14 -9.31
CA THR A 83 0.83 -4.95 -9.71
C THR A 83 0.07 -6.27 -9.73
N GLU A 84 0.62 -7.31 -10.35
CA GLU A 84 0.02 -8.65 -10.40
C GLU A 84 -0.20 -9.22 -8.99
N ARG A 85 0.83 -9.14 -8.14
CA ARG A 85 0.79 -9.70 -6.79
C ARG A 85 -0.18 -8.97 -5.86
N LEU A 86 -0.27 -7.65 -5.98
CA LEU A 86 -1.16 -6.84 -5.16
C LEU A 86 -2.61 -6.85 -5.67
N GLY A 87 -2.82 -7.19 -6.95
CA GLY A 87 -4.12 -7.12 -7.60
C GLY A 87 -4.53 -5.69 -7.93
N LEU A 88 -3.55 -4.90 -8.40
CA LEU A 88 -3.68 -3.53 -8.89
C LEU A 88 -3.85 -3.47 -10.43
#